data_AF-A0A496BAW4-F1
#
_entry.id   AF-A0A496BAW4-F1
#
_cell.length_a   1.000
_cell.length_b   1.000
_cell.length_c   1.000
_cell.angle_alpha   90.00
_cell.angle_beta   90.00
_cell.angle_gamma   90.00
#
_symmetry.space_group_name_H-M   'P 1'
#
loop_
_entity.id
_entity.type
_entity.pdbx_description
1 polymer ?
#
loop_
_entity_poly.entity_id
_entity_poly.type
_entity_poly.pdbx_seq_one_letter_code
_entity_poly.pdbx_strand_id
1 'polypeptide(L)'
;MKMESLKSRISDFLNSEDGRVGVKAPLALGVATGGLLLAQAMTAPDADAWKQCTSDSQCNQAAGEACRYTRIVMGSEWVFVPAMNMHMWVDVVEEYYVCR
;
A
#
# COMPACT_ATOMS: atom_id res chain seq x y z
N MET A 1 -13.17 48.51 -24.33
CA MET A 1 -13.35 47.47 -23.30
C MET A 1 -12.48 46.28 -23.68
N LYS A 2 -11.36 46.05 -22.98
CA LYS A 2 -10.46 44.92 -23.29
C LYS A 2 -11.08 43.63 -22.73
N MET A 3 -11.29 42.64 -23.58
CA MET A 3 -11.62 41.26 -23.17
C MET A 3 -10.42 40.66 -22.45
N GLU A 4 -10.33 40.88 -21.15
CA GLU A 4 -9.51 40.02 -20.30
C GLU A 4 -10.13 38.63 -20.35
N SER A 5 -9.44 37.69 -20.99
CA SER A 5 -9.93 36.32 -21.13
C SER A 5 -10.17 35.72 -19.74
N LEU A 6 -11.21 34.89 -19.59
CA LEU A 6 -11.52 34.19 -18.33
C LEU A 6 -10.30 33.53 -17.69
N LYS A 7 -9.36 33.06 -18.51
CA LYS A 7 -8.11 32.45 -18.09
C LYS A 7 -7.22 33.40 -17.26
N SER A 8 -7.19 34.70 -17.58
CA SER A 8 -6.48 35.72 -16.80
C SER A 8 -7.09 35.88 -15.43
N ARG A 9 -8.43 36.02 -15.36
CA ARG A 9 -9.15 36.16 -14.10
C ARG A 9 -9.02 34.95 -13.19
N ILE A 10 -9.03 33.74 -13.76
CA ILE A 10 -8.79 32.50 -13.01
C ILE A 10 -7.35 32.47 -12.47
N SER A 11 -6.36 32.89 -13.27
CA SER A 11 -4.96 32.95 -12.84
C SER A 11 -4.75 33.98 -11.73
N ASP A 12 -5.37 35.16 -11.85
CA ASP A 12 -5.29 36.23 -10.86
C ASP A 12 -5.96 35.81 -9.55
N PHE A 13 -7.10 35.12 -9.63
CA PHE A 13 -7.75 34.53 -8.46
C PHE A 13 -6.89 33.44 -7.81
N LEU A 14 -6.32 32.52 -8.58
CA LEU A 14 -5.43 31.48 -8.04
C LEU A 14 -4.16 32.06 -7.38
N ASN A 15 -3.72 33.25 -7.77
CA ASN A 15 -2.58 33.94 -7.19
C ASN A 15 -2.94 34.91 -6.07
N SER A 16 -4.22 35.24 -5.88
CA SER A 16 -4.69 36.03 -4.74
C SER A 16 -4.55 35.24 -3.43
N GLU A 17 -4.58 35.94 -2.31
CA GLU A 17 -4.57 35.32 -0.98
C GLU A 17 -5.71 34.29 -0.87
N ASP A 18 -6.94 34.69 -1.21
CA ASP A 18 -8.12 33.82 -1.21
C ASP A 18 -7.96 32.55 -2.07
N GLY A 19 -7.35 32.64 -3.26
CA GLY A 19 -7.12 31.45 -4.10
C GLY A 19 -5.96 30.58 -3.62
N ARG A 20 -4.94 31.17 -2.96
CA ARG A 20 -3.84 30.41 -2.34
C ARG A 20 -4.31 29.59 -1.15
N VAL A 21 -5.09 30.18 -0.25
CA VAL A 21 -5.59 29.46 0.95
C VAL A 21 -6.83 28.62 0.64
N GLY A 22 -7.73 29.08 -0.23
CA GLY A 22 -9.00 28.42 -0.49
C GLY A 22 -8.95 27.28 -1.52
N VAL A 23 -7.99 27.31 -2.46
CA VAL A 23 -7.97 26.35 -3.59
C VAL A 23 -6.61 25.68 -3.78
N LYS A 24 -5.50 26.44 -3.84
CA LYS A 24 -4.18 25.84 -4.11
C LYS A 24 -3.71 24.90 -3.00
N ALA A 25 -3.90 25.27 -1.73
CA ALA A 25 -3.46 24.45 -0.61
C ALA A 25 -4.17 23.07 -0.56
N PRO A 26 -5.51 22.97 -0.61
CA PRO A 26 -6.20 21.68 -0.70
C PRO A 26 -5.84 20.88 -1.95
N LEU A 27 -5.67 21.54 -3.10
CA LEU A 27 -5.36 20.87 -4.37
C LEU A 27 -3.95 20.26 -4.36
N ALA A 28 -2.96 21.01 -3.87
CA ALA A 28 -1.60 20.51 -3.70
C ALA A 28 -1.55 19.37 -2.67
N LEU A 29 -2.31 19.49 -1.58
CA LEU A 29 -2.43 18.43 -0.59
C LEU A 29 -3.05 17.16 -1.20
N GLY A 30 -4.11 17.29 -2.01
CA GLY A 30 -4.75 16.16 -2.68
C GLY A 30 -3.85 15.45 -3.69
N VAL A 31 -3.04 16.21 -4.44
CA VAL A 31 -2.05 15.63 -5.36
C VAL A 31 -0.96 14.90 -4.59
N ALA A 32 -0.47 15.47 -3.48
CA ALA A 32 0.54 14.84 -2.65
C ALA A 32 0.04 13.55 -1.98
N THR A 33 -1.17 13.57 -1.39
CA THR A 33 -1.75 12.39 -0.74
C THR A 33 -2.12 11.31 -1.77
N GLY A 34 -2.69 11.69 -2.91
CA GLY A 34 -2.97 10.75 -4.01
C GLY A 34 -1.70 10.09 -4.56
N GLY A 35 -0.63 10.86 -4.74
CA GLY A 35 0.68 10.34 -5.16
C GLY A 35 1.28 9.37 -4.14
N LEU A 36 1.18 9.69 -2.85
CA LEU A 36 1.66 8.83 -1.77
C LEU A 36 0.89 7.51 -1.70
N LEU A 37 -0.45 7.56 -1.80
CA LEU A 37 -1.30 6.36 -1.80
C LEU A 37 -1.04 5.50 -3.03
N LEU A 38 -0.83 6.10 -4.19
CA LEU A 38 -0.50 5.37 -5.41
C LEU A 38 0.87 4.71 -5.30
N ALA A 39 1.87 5.40 -4.74
CA ALA A 39 3.17 4.82 -4.47
C ALA A 39 3.06 3.63 -3.51
N GLN A 40 2.28 3.77 -2.43
CA GLN A 40 1.99 2.65 -1.52
C GLN A 40 1.32 1.49 -2.24
N ALA A 41 0.36 1.72 -3.12
CA ALA A 41 -0.31 0.67 -3.88
C ALA A 41 0.65 -0.06 -4.85
N MET A 42 1.65 0.63 -5.41
CA MET A 42 2.65 0.00 -6.28
C MET A 42 3.71 -0.79 -5.51
N THR A 43 4.01 -0.41 -4.27
CA THR A 43 5.00 -1.11 -3.42
C THR A 43 4.38 -2.12 -2.48
N ALA A 44 3.06 -2.06 -2.28
CA ALA A 44 2.36 -3.04 -1.48
C ALA A 44 2.54 -4.41 -2.16
N PRO A 45 2.89 -5.45 -1.39
CA PRO A 45 2.88 -6.80 -1.92
C PRO A 45 1.48 -7.06 -2.50
N ASP A 46 1.43 -7.72 -3.66
CA ASP A 46 0.17 -8.10 -4.27
C ASP A 46 -0.71 -8.74 -3.19
N ALA A 47 -1.94 -8.21 -3.04
CA ALA A 47 -2.98 -8.89 -2.30
C ALA A 47 -3.40 -10.11 -3.12
N ASP A 48 -2.48 -11.07 -3.25
CA ASP A 48 -2.78 -12.34 -3.86
C ASP A 48 -3.85 -12.96 -2.95
N ALA A 49 -4.99 -13.30 -3.53
CA ALA A 49 -5.96 -14.13 -2.86
C ALA A 49 -5.41 -15.57 -2.90
N TRP A 50 -4.33 -15.81 -2.15
CA TRP A 50 -3.68 -17.11 -2.09
C TRP A 50 -4.75 -18.14 -1.71
N LYS A 51 -5.10 -19.02 -2.65
CA LYS A 51 -6.07 -20.07 -2.38
C LYS A 51 -5.42 -21.06 -1.42
N GLN A 52 -5.88 -21.05 -0.17
CA GLN A 52 -5.45 -22.03 0.82
C GLN A 52 -5.78 -23.44 0.32
N CYS A 53 -4.88 -24.37 0.57
CA CYS A 53 -5.02 -25.76 0.15
C CYS A 53 -4.56 -26.70 1.26
N THR A 54 -5.07 -27.93 1.26
CA THR A 54 -4.56 -29.03 2.10
C THR A 54 -3.91 -30.14 1.28
N SER A 55 -4.09 -30.12 -0.04
CA SER A 55 -3.54 -31.10 -0.98
C SER A 55 -3.43 -30.52 -2.39
N ASP A 56 -2.52 -31.07 -3.20
CA ASP A 56 -2.29 -30.63 -4.58
C ASP A 56 -3.56 -30.67 -5.45
N SER A 57 -4.46 -31.63 -5.21
CA SER A 57 -5.73 -31.75 -5.93
C SER A 57 -6.65 -30.52 -5.83
N GLN A 58 -6.43 -29.64 -4.86
CA GLN A 58 -7.20 -28.40 -4.69
C GLN A 58 -6.66 -27.24 -5.53
N CYS A 59 -5.45 -27.41 -6.09
CA CYS A 59 -4.75 -26.43 -6.89
C CYS A 59 -4.97 -26.66 -8.39
N ASN A 60 -4.72 -25.62 -9.20
CA ASN A 60 -4.90 -25.72 -10.63
C ASN A 60 -3.78 -26.54 -11.28
N GLN A 61 -3.99 -27.85 -11.37
CA GLN A 61 -3.05 -28.78 -11.99
C GLN A 61 -2.79 -28.47 -13.47
N ALA A 62 -3.76 -27.89 -14.19
CA ALA A 62 -3.59 -27.49 -15.58
C ALA A 62 -2.62 -26.29 -15.73
N ALA A 63 -2.51 -25.45 -14.70
CA ALA A 63 -1.53 -24.38 -14.61
C ALA A 63 -0.20 -24.83 -13.97
N GLY A 64 -0.09 -26.09 -13.54
CA GLY A 64 1.09 -26.62 -12.85
C GLY A 64 1.23 -26.19 -11.39
N GLU A 65 0.15 -25.70 -10.77
CA GLU A 65 0.16 -25.31 -9.35
C GLU A 65 0.21 -26.53 -8.43
N ALA A 66 1.00 -26.43 -7.36
CA ALA A 66 1.06 -27.40 -6.28
C ALA A 66 0.73 -26.74 -4.94
N CYS A 67 0.30 -27.55 -3.98
CA CYS A 67 0.04 -27.08 -2.64
C CYS A 67 1.36 -26.92 -1.88
N ARG A 68 1.81 -25.68 -1.73
CA ARG A 68 3.12 -25.38 -1.13
C ARG A 68 2.96 -24.69 0.21
N TYR A 69 3.88 -24.99 1.11
CA TYR A 69 4.03 -24.30 2.37
C TYR A 69 4.59 -22.88 2.12
N THR A 70 3.91 -21.89 2.68
CA THR A 70 4.30 -20.49 2.69
C THR A 70 4.33 -20.00 4.14
N ARG A 71 5.36 -19.23 4.45
CA ARG A 71 5.51 -18.52 5.72
C ARG A 71 5.31 -17.03 5.48
N ILE A 72 4.35 -16.44 6.18
CA ILE A 72 4.05 -15.01 6.10
C ILE A 72 4.44 -14.37 7.44
N VAL A 73 5.27 -13.32 7.39
CA VAL A 73 5.59 -12.52 8.57
C VAL A 73 4.43 -11.55 8.80
N MET A 74 3.67 -11.76 9.87
CA MET A 74 2.52 -10.95 10.25
C MET A 74 2.94 -9.69 11.04
N GLY A 75 4.08 -9.76 11.69
CA GLY A 75 4.64 -8.66 12.47
C GLY A 75 5.92 -9.09 13.17
N SER A 76 6.42 -8.21 14.05
CA SER A 76 7.54 -8.52 14.94
C SER A 76 7.18 -8.14 16.36
N GLU A 77 7.62 -8.95 17.33
CA GLU A 77 7.37 -8.74 18.75
C GLU A 77 8.70 -8.68 19.52
N TRP A 78 8.77 -7.79 20.51
CA TRP A 78 9.92 -7.69 21.41
C TRP A 78 9.76 -8.69 22.56
N VAL A 79 10.46 -9.82 22.48
CA VAL A 79 10.32 -10.92 23.44
C VAL A 79 11.63 -11.22 24.15
N PHE A 80 11.54 -11.65 25.41
CA PHE A 80 12.66 -12.23 26.12
C PHE A 80 12.84 -13.69 25.71
N VAL A 81 14.03 -14.06 25.24
CA VAL A 81 14.35 -15.42 24.81
C VAL A 81 15.24 -16.06 25.89
N PRO A 82 14.69 -16.92 26.78
CA PRO A 82 15.44 -17.46 27.92
C PRO A 82 16.66 -18.30 27.50
N ALA A 83 16.56 -19.01 26.38
CA ALA A 83 17.64 -19.83 25.84
C ALA A 83 18.90 -19.01 25.48
N MET A 84 18.71 -17.72 25.19
CA MET A 84 19.79 -16.79 24.80
C MET A 84 20.06 -15.73 25.87
N ASN A 85 19.27 -15.71 26.95
CA ASN A 85 19.32 -14.71 28.02
C ASN A 85 19.33 -13.25 27.51
N MET A 86 18.53 -12.95 26.48
CA MET A 86 18.46 -11.62 25.88
C MET A 86 17.04 -11.31 25.38
N HIS A 87 16.76 -10.02 25.20
CA HIS A 87 15.56 -9.57 24.49
C HIS A 87 15.90 -9.35 23.02
N MET A 88 15.02 -9.78 22.12
CA MET A 88 15.17 -9.55 20.69
C MET A 88 13.82 -9.40 19.99
N TRP A 89 13.83 -8.77 18.81
CA TRP A 89 12.68 -8.76 17.92
C TRP A 89 12.59 -10.13 17.28
N VAL A 90 11.44 -10.77 17.42
CA VAL A 90 11.13 -12.05 16.80
C VAL A 90 9.96 -11.84 15.85
N ASP A 91 10.10 -12.38 14.64
CA ASP A 91 9.03 -12.36 13.66
C ASP A 91 7.87 -13.25 14.12
N VAL A 92 6.68 -12.67 14.21
CA VAL A 92 5.44 -13.41 14.38
C VAL A 92 5.04 -13.92 13.01
N VAL A 93 5.14 -15.23 12.83
CA VAL A 93 4.89 -15.89 11.54
C VAL A 93 3.60 -16.67 11.58
N GLU A 94 2.82 -16.57 10.51
CA GLU A 94 1.73 -17.51 10.25
C GLU A 94 2.12 -18.43 9.09
N GLU A 95 1.68 -19.67 9.22
CA GLU A 95 2.05 -20.76 8.33
C GLU A 95 0.81 -21.20 7.56
N TYR A 96 0.89 -21.14 6.23
CA TYR A 96 -0.21 -21.46 5.34
C TYR A 96 0.24 -22.40 4.23
N TYR A 97 -0.64 -23.32 3.85
CA TYR A 97 -0.51 -24.06 2.61
C TYR A 97 -1.35 -23.39 1.53
N VAL A 98 -0.73 -23.09 0.40
CA VAL A 98 -1.31 -22.27 -0.66
C VAL A 98 -0.93 -22.82 -2.03
N CYS A 99 -1.81 -22.66 -3.01
CA CYS A 99 -1.54 -23.09 -4.38
C CYS A 99 -0.51 -22.17 -5.05
N ARG A 100 0.57 -22.75 -5.59
CA ARG A 100 1.67 -22.02 -6.23
C ARG A 100 2.43 -22.85 -7.28
#